data_AF-A0A959CYV4-F1
#
_entry.id   AF-A0A959CYV4-F1
#
_cell.length_a   1.000
_cell.length_b   1.000
_cell.length_c   1.000
_cell.angle_alpha   90.00
_cell.angle_beta   90.00
_cell.angle_gamma   90.00
#
_symmetry.space_group_name_H-M   'P 1'
#
loop_
_entity.id
_entity.type
_entity.pdbx_description
1 polymer ?
#
loop_
_entity_poly.entity_id
_entity_poly.type
_entity_poly.pdbx_seq_one_letter_code
_entity_poly.pdbx_strand_id
1 'polypeptide(L)'
;TGAYGMLPGGPMLDTAIMGRTFREVMRKWDWQSTWGWDYPMLAMCAARLGHREQAIDALLLPVQKNTYLADGHNYQDQRLRLYLPGNGGLLTAVAMMAAGWDGAPEGKNPGFPDNGKWKVKWEGLERMP
;
A
#
# COMPACT_ATOMS: atom_id res chain seq x y z
N THR A 1 5.18 -9.86 1.81
CA THR A 1 4.07 -8.89 1.77
C THR A 1 3.82 -8.41 0.35
N GLY A 2 4.85 -7.98 -0.41
CA GLY A 2 4.65 -7.40 -1.75
C GLY A 2 3.89 -8.27 -2.76
N ALA A 3 4.14 -9.59 -2.79
CA ALA A 3 3.40 -10.49 -3.67
C ALA A 3 1.87 -10.41 -3.50
N TYR A 4 1.37 -10.41 -2.26
CA TYR A 4 -0.08 -10.29 -2.02
C TYR A 4 -0.61 -8.86 -2.18
N GLY A 5 0.26 -7.86 -2.07
CA GLY A 5 -0.08 -6.48 -2.41
C GLY A 5 -0.32 -6.29 -3.90
N MET A 6 0.49 -6.92 -4.76
CA MET A 6 0.41 -6.73 -6.21
C MET A 6 -0.45 -7.76 -6.95
N LEU A 7 -0.50 -9.00 -6.48
CA LEU A 7 -1.18 -10.10 -7.15
C LEU A 7 -2.45 -10.51 -6.40
N PRO A 8 -3.54 -10.88 -7.10
CA PRO A 8 -4.72 -11.48 -6.49
C PRO A 8 -4.35 -12.67 -5.61
N GLY A 9 -5.10 -12.85 -4.52
CA GLY A 9 -4.94 -14.04 -3.68
C GLY A 9 -5.35 -15.29 -4.45
N GLY A 10 -4.41 -16.22 -4.65
CA GLY A 10 -4.71 -17.52 -5.24
C GLY A 10 -5.18 -18.56 -4.20
N PRO A 11 -5.66 -19.74 -4.64
CA PRO A 11 -6.13 -20.80 -3.75
C PRO A 11 -5.09 -21.30 -2.74
N MET A 12 -3.80 -21.11 -3.02
CA MET A 12 -2.69 -21.52 -2.15
C MET A 12 -2.33 -20.49 -1.08
N LEU A 13 -2.96 -19.31 -1.09
CA LEU A 13 -2.66 -18.25 -0.13
C LEU A 13 -3.45 -18.45 1.18
N ASP A 14 -2.71 -18.64 2.28
CA ASP A 14 -3.25 -18.54 3.63
C ASP A 14 -3.10 -17.08 4.15
N THR A 15 -4.23 -16.39 4.29
CA THR A 15 -4.26 -14.99 4.77
C THR A 15 -3.89 -14.86 6.24
N ALA A 16 -4.07 -15.89 7.07
CA ALA A 16 -3.64 -15.88 8.46
C ALA A 16 -2.12 -15.98 8.58
N ILE A 17 -1.48 -16.82 7.75
CA ILE A 17 -0.01 -16.86 7.62
C ILE A 17 0.49 -15.51 7.09
N MET A 18 -0.11 -14.98 6.02
CA MET A 18 0.29 -13.70 5.44
C MET A 18 0.16 -12.55 6.46
N GLY A 19 -0.89 -12.54 7.27
CA GLY A 19 -1.05 -11.57 8.37
C GLY A 19 0.03 -11.69 9.45
N ARG A 20 0.47 -12.91 9.80
CA ARG A 20 1.62 -13.11 10.70
C ARG A 20 2.91 -12.58 10.07
N THR A 21 3.16 -12.90 8.80
CA THR A 21 4.31 -12.39 8.04
C THR A 21 4.32 -10.87 7.96
N PHE A 22 3.16 -10.26 7.67
CA PHE A 22 3.01 -8.81 7.62
C PHE A 22 3.41 -8.17 8.96
N ARG A 23 2.88 -8.68 10.09
CA ARG A 23 3.24 -8.18 11.42
C ARG A 23 4.74 -8.31 11.72
N GLU A 24 5.37 -9.39 11.32
CA GLU A 24 6.80 -9.59 11.54
C GLU A 24 7.65 -8.63 10.69
N VAL A 25 7.27 -8.40 9.44
CA VAL A 25 7.89 -7.37 8.58
C VAL A 25 7.74 -6.00 9.22
N MET A 26 6.54 -5.62 9.65
CA MET A 26 6.31 -4.32 10.31
C MET A 26 7.20 -4.10 11.54
N ARG A 27 7.52 -5.18 12.27
CA ARG A 27 8.26 -5.12 13.54
C ARG A 27 9.78 -5.17 13.37
N LYS A 28 10.29 -5.92 12.40
CA LYS A 28 11.72 -6.28 12.31
C LYS A 28 12.42 -5.83 11.05
N TRP A 29 11.70 -5.38 10.03
CA TRP A 29 12.32 -5.10 8.74
C TRP A 29 13.34 -3.96 8.84
N ASP A 30 14.44 -4.09 8.09
CA ASP A 30 15.38 -3.00 7.90
C ASP A 30 14.82 -2.01 6.87
N TRP A 31 14.10 -1.01 7.35
CA TRP A 31 13.47 0.01 6.51
C TRP A 31 14.48 0.81 5.68
N GLN A 32 15.74 0.96 6.12
CA GLN A 32 16.73 1.69 5.35
C GLN A 32 17.18 0.93 4.10
N SER A 33 17.02 -0.40 4.08
CA SER A 33 17.34 -1.25 2.92
C SER A 33 16.28 -1.27 1.80
N THR A 34 15.10 -0.69 2.05
CA THR A 34 13.94 -0.74 1.14
C THR A 34 14.12 0.10 -0.14
N TRP A 35 13.08 0.17 -0.95
CA TRP A 35 12.92 1.02 -2.13
C TRP A 35 11.53 1.66 -2.09
N GLY A 36 11.35 2.79 -2.79
CA GLY A 36 10.09 3.53 -2.74
C GLY A 36 8.83 2.76 -3.14
N TRP A 37 8.95 1.67 -3.90
CA TRP A 37 7.81 0.79 -4.25
C TRP A 37 7.35 -0.12 -3.10
N ASP A 38 8.12 -0.26 -2.02
CA ASP A 38 7.87 -1.26 -0.99
C ASP A 38 6.68 -0.83 -0.13
N TYR A 39 6.58 0.47 0.12
CA TYR A 39 5.52 1.11 0.90
C TYR A 39 4.13 0.96 0.28
N PRO A 40 3.90 1.26 -1.02
CA PRO A 40 2.61 0.98 -1.64
C PRO A 40 2.30 -0.52 -1.73
N MET A 41 3.29 -1.36 -2.01
CA MET A 41 3.10 -2.82 -1.97
C MET A 41 2.67 -3.32 -0.58
N LEU A 42 3.28 -2.77 0.46
CA LEU A 42 2.95 -3.04 1.86
C LEU A 42 1.54 -2.54 2.21
N ALA A 43 1.16 -1.35 1.74
CA ALA A 43 -0.16 -0.77 1.93
C ALA A 43 -1.26 -1.61 1.28
N MET A 44 -1.07 -2.04 0.03
CA MET A 44 -2.02 -2.93 -0.67
C MET A 44 -2.17 -4.27 0.04
N CYS A 45 -1.07 -4.83 0.56
CA CYS A 45 -1.10 -6.05 1.36
C CYS A 45 -1.89 -5.84 2.66
N ALA A 46 -1.65 -4.74 3.38
CA ALA A 46 -2.38 -4.40 4.59
C ALA A 46 -3.88 -4.22 4.33
N ALA A 47 -4.26 -3.52 3.25
CA ALA A 47 -5.65 -3.33 2.84
C ALA A 47 -6.35 -4.67 2.57
N ARG A 48 -5.70 -5.58 1.82
CA ARG A 48 -6.23 -6.93 1.53
C ARG A 48 -6.36 -7.81 2.78
N LEU A 49 -5.48 -7.62 3.76
CA LEU A 49 -5.58 -8.29 5.07
C LEU A 49 -6.63 -7.64 6.02
N GLY A 50 -7.31 -6.57 5.60
CA GLY A 50 -8.25 -5.83 6.42
C GLY A 50 -7.61 -4.88 7.43
N HIS A 51 -6.29 -4.69 7.39
CA HIS A 51 -5.53 -3.79 8.26
C HIS A 51 -5.52 -2.36 7.71
N ARG A 52 -6.71 -1.76 7.57
CA ARG A 52 -6.93 -0.46 6.90
C ARG A 52 -6.11 0.70 7.47
N GLU A 53 -5.97 0.79 8.80
CA GLU A 53 -5.12 1.82 9.43
C GLU A 53 -3.64 1.62 9.05
N GLN A 54 -3.16 0.38 9.13
CA GLN A 54 -1.77 0.06 8.78
C GLN A 54 -1.49 0.24 7.28
N ALA A 55 -2.51 0.19 6.42
CA ALA A 55 -2.36 0.52 5.01
C ALA A 55 -2.00 2.00 4.82
N ILE A 56 -2.66 2.90 5.56
CA ILE A 56 -2.32 4.32 5.58
C ILE A 56 -0.95 4.53 6.22
N ASP A 57 -0.68 3.90 7.37
CA ASP A 57 0.61 4.02 8.06
C ASP A 57 1.77 3.60 7.16
N ALA A 58 1.59 2.54 6.35
CA ALA A 58 2.59 2.09 5.39
C ALA A 58 2.90 3.16 4.33
N LEU A 59 1.88 3.86 3.81
CA LEU A 59 2.07 4.95 2.84
C LEU A 59 2.74 6.18 3.47
N LEU A 60 2.62 6.36 4.79
CA LEU A 60 3.12 7.53 5.51
C LEU A 60 4.35 7.23 6.38
N LEU A 61 4.95 6.04 6.24
CA LEU A 61 6.08 5.63 7.06
C LEU A 61 7.25 6.63 6.90
N PRO A 62 7.81 7.17 7.99
CA PRO A 62 8.79 8.26 7.94
C PRO A 62 10.20 7.74 7.58
N VAL A 63 10.35 7.32 6.33
CA VAL A 63 11.62 6.81 5.78
C VAL A 63 11.95 7.59 4.51
N GLN A 64 13.23 7.91 4.30
CA GLN A 64 13.69 8.72 3.16
C GLN A 64 13.13 8.23 1.83
N LYS A 65 13.15 6.92 1.59
CA LYS A 65 12.71 6.31 0.33
C LYS A 65 11.20 6.34 0.13
N ASN A 66 10.43 6.68 1.16
CA ASN A 66 9.00 6.95 1.10
C ASN A 66 8.68 8.45 1.03
N THR A 67 9.68 9.29 0.76
CA THR A 67 9.49 10.75 0.65
C THR A 67 9.08 11.11 -0.78
N TYR A 68 8.09 12.00 -0.89
CA TYR A 68 7.68 12.63 -2.13
C TYR A 68 8.06 14.10 -2.06
N LEU A 69 8.83 14.57 -3.04
CA LEU A 69 9.29 15.95 -3.12
C LEU A 69 8.13 16.90 -3.46
N ALA A 70 8.37 18.21 -3.37
CA ALA A 70 7.36 19.23 -3.70
C ALA A 70 6.89 19.18 -5.15
N ASP A 71 7.72 18.66 -6.06
CA ASP A 71 7.37 18.40 -7.47
C ASP A 71 6.62 17.06 -7.67
N GLY A 72 6.35 16.34 -6.59
CA GLY A 72 5.60 15.08 -6.56
C GLY A 72 6.46 13.84 -6.80
N HIS A 73 7.77 13.95 -7.05
CA HIS A 73 8.60 12.79 -7.34
C HIS A 73 8.97 12.00 -6.09
N ASN A 74 8.89 10.67 -6.18
CA ASN A 74 9.38 9.80 -5.12
C ASN A 74 10.92 9.81 -5.13
N TYR A 75 11.49 10.24 -4.00
CA TYR A 75 12.93 10.40 -3.82
C TYR A 75 13.53 9.12 -3.21
N GLN A 76 14.52 8.54 -3.89
CA GLN A 76 15.26 7.40 -3.35
C GLN A 76 16.55 7.88 -2.66
N ASP A 77 17.39 8.61 -3.39
CA ASP A 77 18.65 9.20 -2.92
C ASP A 77 19.15 10.30 -3.88
N GLN A 78 20.35 10.83 -3.65
CA GLN A 78 20.95 11.88 -4.47
C GLN A 78 21.19 11.48 -5.93
N ARG A 79 21.43 10.19 -6.19
CA ARG A 79 21.66 9.64 -7.54
C ARG A 79 20.34 9.32 -8.24
N LEU A 80 19.32 8.90 -7.48
CA LEU A 80 18.00 8.52 -7.97
C LEU A 80 16.92 9.39 -7.32
N ARG A 81 16.88 10.66 -7.72
CA ARG A 81 15.89 11.64 -7.24
C ARG A 81 14.49 11.40 -7.77
N LEU A 82 14.37 10.66 -8.87
CA LEU A 82 13.14 10.37 -9.60
C LEU A 82 12.94 8.85 -9.67
N TYR A 83 12.23 8.28 -8.71
CA TYR A 83 11.92 6.85 -8.69
C TYR A 83 10.46 6.60 -9.05
N LEU A 84 10.18 6.54 -10.35
CA LEU A 84 8.83 6.36 -10.90
C LEU A 84 8.08 5.12 -10.37
N PRO A 85 8.73 3.98 -10.03
CA PRO A 85 8.01 2.87 -9.42
C PRO A 85 7.36 3.21 -8.07
N GLY A 86 7.96 4.10 -7.27
CA GLY A 86 7.33 4.60 -6.05
C GLY A 86 6.09 5.44 -6.34
N ASN A 87 6.19 6.37 -7.30
CA ASN A 87 5.05 7.16 -7.77
C ASN A 87 3.89 6.31 -8.28
N GLY A 88 4.17 5.39 -9.23
CA GLY A 88 3.17 4.50 -9.79
C GLY A 88 2.58 3.56 -8.74
N GLY A 89 3.41 3.10 -7.81
CA GLY A 89 2.98 2.31 -6.66
C GLY A 89 2.01 3.07 -5.77
N LEU A 90 2.31 4.31 -5.38
CA LEU A 90 1.43 5.14 -4.56
C LEU A 90 0.07 5.34 -5.24
N LEU A 91 0.06 5.72 -6.51
CA LEU A 91 -1.18 5.91 -7.27
C LEU A 91 -2.00 4.62 -7.35
N THR A 92 -1.35 3.49 -7.65
CA THR A 92 -1.99 2.18 -7.68
C THR A 92 -2.59 1.81 -6.32
N ALA A 93 -1.82 1.97 -5.23
CA ALA A 93 -2.26 1.61 -3.89
C ALA A 93 -3.46 2.45 -3.44
N VAL A 94 -3.41 3.78 -3.65
CA VAL A 94 -4.53 4.67 -3.30
C VAL A 94 -5.77 4.35 -4.15
N ALA A 95 -5.59 4.09 -5.46
CA ALA A 95 -6.70 3.72 -6.32
C ALA A 95 -7.35 2.39 -5.89
N MET A 96 -6.54 1.37 -5.60
CA MET A 96 -7.00 0.08 -5.09
C MET A 96 -7.70 0.23 -3.73
N MET A 97 -7.19 1.07 -2.83
CA MET A 97 -7.82 1.32 -1.53
C MET A 97 -9.17 2.03 -1.67
N ALA A 98 -9.33 2.90 -2.69
CA ALA A 98 -10.54 3.67 -2.95
C ALA A 98 -11.61 2.90 -3.74
N ALA A 99 -11.24 2.29 -4.87
CA ALA A 99 -12.14 1.57 -5.78
C ALA A 99 -12.31 0.08 -5.42
N GLY A 100 -11.37 -0.47 -4.65
CA GLY A 100 -11.35 -1.86 -4.23
C GLY A 100 -10.61 -2.80 -5.19
N TRP A 101 -10.70 -4.08 -4.87
CA TRP A 101 -10.12 -5.19 -5.61
C TRP A 101 -11.10 -6.38 -5.68
N ASP A 102 -10.81 -7.42 -6.45
CA ASP A 102 -11.67 -8.60 -6.49
C ASP A 102 -11.72 -9.32 -5.14
N GLY A 103 -12.94 -9.60 -4.67
CA GLY A 103 -13.17 -10.15 -3.33
C GLY A 103 -12.95 -9.15 -2.18
N ALA A 104 -12.82 -7.85 -2.48
CA ALA A 104 -12.82 -6.82 -1.44
C ALA A 104 -14.14 -6.83 -0.63
N PRO A 105 -14.11 -6.45 0.65
CA PRO A 105 -15.32 -6.28 1.45
C PRO A 105 -16.31 -5.33 0.77
N GLU A 106 -17.61 -5.59 0.93
CA GLU A 106 -18.65 -4.68 0.47
C GLU A 106 -18.53 -3.30 1.16
N GLY A 107 -18.86 -2.25 0.41
CA GLY A 107 -18.82 -0.87 0.90
C GLY A 107 -18.01 0.07 0.02
N LYS A 108 -17.93 1.32 0.44
CA LYS A 108 -17.13 2.35 -0.23
C LYS A 108 -15.71 2.35 0.33
N ASN A 109 -14.72 2.52 -0.53
CA ASN A 109 -13.32 2.72 -0.13
C ASN A 109 -12.79 1.59 0.78
N PRO A 110 -12.83 0.32 0.34
CA PRO A 110 -12.63 -0.85 1.20
C PRO A 110 -11.23 -0.92 1.83
N GLY A 111 -10.25 -0.21 1.29
CA GLY A 111 -8.90 -0.11 1.84
C GLY A 111 -8.68 1.05 2.83
N PHE A 112 -9.59 2.02 2.91
CA PHE A 112 -9.48 3.15 3.84
C PHE A 112 -10.11 2.84 5.20
N PRO A 113 -9.60 3.40 6.32
CA PRO A 113 -10.22 3.25 7.63
C PRO A 113 -11.66 3.80 7.68
N ASP A 114 -12.59 2.99 8.19
CA ASP A 114 -13.99 3.37 8.38
C ASP A 114 -14.22 3.83 9.83
N ASN A 115 -13.45 4.84 10.25
CA ASN A 115 -13.43 5.38 11.60
C ASN A 115 -13.96 6.83 11.67
N GLY A 116 -14.54 7.33 10.57
CA GLY A 116 -15.03 8.71 10.44
C GLY A 116 -13.96 9.80 10.28
N LYS A 117 -12.66 9.46 10.32
CA LYS A 117 -11.57 10.45 10.16
C LYS A 117 -11.25 10.76 8.69
N TRP A 118 -11.59 9.85 7.78
CA TRP A 118 -11.29 9.97 6.36
C TRP A 118 -12.54 10.36 5.57
N LYS A 119 -12.44 11.45 4.80
CA LYS A 119 -13.47 11.89 3.84
C LYS A 119 -12.95 11.63 2.42
N VAL A 120 -13.11 10.40 1.95
CA VAL A 120 -12.57 9.96 0.66
C VAL A 120 -13.52 10.35 -0.48
N LYS A 121 -12.97 10.94 -1.54
CA LYS A 121 -13.66 11.25 -2.81
C LYS A 121 -12.77 10.79 -3.96
N TRP A 122 -13.37 10.18 -4.97
CA TRP A 122 -12.70 9.74 -6.19
C TRP A 122 -13.72 9.62 -7.33
N GLU A 123 -13.23 9.62 -8.56
CA GLU A 123 -14.01 9.42 -9.77
C GLU A 123 -13.19 8.65 -10.80
N GLY A 124 -13.85 7.95 -11.71
CA GLY A 124 -13.19 7.32 -12.87
C GLY A 124 -12.17 6.21 -12.55
N LEU A 125 -12.12 5.71 -11.32
CA LEU A 125 -11.26 4.57 -10.95
C LEU A 125 -11.97 3.25 -11.21
N GLU A 126 -11.22 2.27 -11.69
CA GLU A 126 -11.68 0.90 -11.86
C GLU A 126 -11.19 0.00 -10.74
N ARG A 127 -11.97 -1.04 -10.45
CA ARG A 127 -11.60 -2.06 -9.46
C ARG A 127 -10.38 -2.84 -9.96
N MET A 128 -9.42 -3.05 -9.06
CA MET A 128 -8.25 -3.88 -9.35
C MET A 128 -8.60 -5.38 -9.34
N PRO A 129 -7.94 -6.23 -10.15
CA PRO A 129 -8.03 -7.68 -9.99
C PRO A 129 -7.53 -8.19 -8.62
#